data_AF-A0ABD0Z1S2-F1
#
_entry.id   AF-A0ABD0Z1S2-F1
#
_cell.length_a   1.000
_cell.length_b   1.000
_cell.length_c   1.000
_cell.angle_alpha   90.00
_cell.angle_beta   90.00
_cell.angle_gamma   90.00
#
_symmetry.space_group_name_H-M   'P 1'
#
loop_
_entity.id
_entity.type
_entity.pdbx_description
1 polymer ?
#
loop_
_entity_poly.entity_id
_entity_poly.type
_entity_poly.pdbx_seq_one_letter_code
_entity_poly.pdbx_strand_id
1 'polypeptide(L)'
;MSSTTIEVRGGQPLLRVPARNHRMINSVVCGVSIKRHHRESNHLLSRTSGPSLGFVPTRTDASQFLRGDCNGKFGRFGGKFVPETLMSCLKDLEDEFHFVLSDHDFQEELATALKDYIGRETPLYFAGRLTEHYKNLAGTIGSGPDIYLKREDLNHCGSHKINNALAQAMIARRLGCSRVVAATGAGQHGVATAAACAKLSLECTVFMGSTDIEKQSSNVLSMKLLSAQVKAVEGTFKDASSEAIRNWVGNLDNTYYLSGTVVGPHPSPIMVREFQSVIGKETRRQANQLWGGKPDVLVACVGSGSNALGLFHEFVGDEDVRLVGVEAAGLGLDSGKHSATLAVGDVGVYHGSMSYLLQDDQGQILRPHSVGVGLEYPGVGPEISFLKETGRAEFYTATDQEAIQACMLLSRLEGIIPALEASHALAFLDKLVPTLHDGAKVVVNCSGRGDKDLDTLIQQGVLSSLC
;
A
#
# COMPACT_ATOMS: atom_id res chain seq x y z
N MET A 1 -18.84 13.85 63.05
CA MET A 1 -17.87 14.97 63.08
C MET A 1 -17.39 15.23 61.66
N SER A 2 -17.63 16.46 61.20
CA SER A 2 -17.19 17.15 59.96
C SER A 2 -17.25 16.41 58.61
N SER A 3 -18.39 16.58 57.95
CA SER A 3 -18.49 16.72 56.49
C SER A 3 -17.68 17.93 56.02
N THR A 4 -16.85 17.78 54.99
CA THR A 4 -16.28 18.93 54.26
C THR A 4 -16.68 18.80 52.79
N THR A 5 -17.68 19.60 52.43
CA THR A 5 -18.13 19.86 51.07
C THR A 5 -17.13 20.82 50.42
N ILE A 6 -16.56 20.45 49.27
CA ILE A 6 -15.79 21.37 48.43
C ILE A 6 -16.61 21.62 47.16
N GLU A 7 -17.16 22.83 47.07
CA GLU A 7 -17.78 23.38 45.88
C GLU A 7 -16.71 23.66 44.81
N VAL A 8 -16.89 23.09 43.61
CA VAL A 8 -16.11 23.50 42.44
C VAL A 8 -16.94 24.51 41.65
N ARG A 9 -16.43 25.74 41.61
CA ARG A 9 -16.98 26.88 40.86
C ARG A 9 -16.99 26.62 39.36
N GLY A 10 -18.04 27.09 38.71
CA GLY A 10 -18.26 27.00 37.27
C GLY A 10 -17.13 27.59 36.42
N GLY A 11 -16.66 26.78 35.47
CA GLY A 11 -15.81 27.19 34.36
C GLY A 11 -16.64 27.64 33.16
N GLN A 12 -16.22 28.74 32.55
CA GLN A 12 -16.84 29.41 31.40
C GLN A 12 -16.97 28.48 30.17
N PRO A 13 -17.99 28.67 29.32
CA PRO A 13 -18.06 27.98 28.04
C PRO A 13 -16.96 28.46 27.09
N LEU A 14 -16.28 27.50 26.45
CA LEU A 14 -15.29 27.69 25.40
C LEU A 14 -15.85 28.58 24.27
N LEU A 15 -15.10 29.62 23.90
CA LEU A 15 -15.38 30.46 22.72
C LEU A 15 -15.45 29.58 21.47
N ARG A 16 -16.64 29.53 20.84
CA ARG A 16 -16.80 29.05 19.47
C ARG A 16 -16.09 30.01 18.52
N VAL A 17 -15.10 29.52 17.79
CA VAL A 17 -14.54 30.17 16.61
C VAL A 17 -15.59 30.12 15.48
N PRO A 18 -15.98 31.24 14.83
CA PRO A 18 -16.94 31.18 13.74
C PRO A 18 -16.31 30.62 12.47
N ALA A 19 -17.02 29.72 11.80
CA ALA A 19 -16.71 29.25 10.46
C ALA A 19 -16.62 30.45 9.48
N ARG A 20 -15.51 30.53 8.72
CA ARG A 20 -15.33 31.53 7.66
C ARG A 20 -16.21 31.14 6.46
N ASN A 21 -17.28 31.90 6.24
CA ASN A 21 -18.01 31.92 4.97
C ASN A 21 -17.17 32.64 3.90
N HIS A 22 -16.69 31.91 2.89
CA HIS A 22 -16.16 32.54 1.67
C HIS A 22 -17.30 32.84 0.68
N ARG A 23 -17.70 34.10 0.62
CA ARG A 23 -18.42 34.66 -0.53
C ARG A 23 -17.41 34.97 -1.64
N MET A 24 -17.54 34.30 -2.78
CA MET A 24 -16.87 34.70 -4.02
C MET A 24 -17.44 36.05 -4.50
N ILE A 25 -16.56 37.04 -4.65
CA ILE A 25 -16.84 38.29 -5.34
C ILE A 25 -16.42 38.08 -6.80
N ASN A 26 -17.41 38.06 -7.71
CA ASN A 26 -17.17 38.13 -9.14
C ASN A 26 -16.55 39.49 -9.49
N SER A 27 -15.35 39.48 -10.08
CA SER A 27 -14.83 40.62 -10.82
C SER A 27 -14.76 40.25 -12.30
N VAL A 28 -15.56 40.98 -13.07
CA VAL A 28 -15.61 40.96 -14.53
C VAL A 28 -14.43 41.77 -15.04
N VAL A 29 -13.60 41.20 -15.92
CA VAL A 29 -12.66 41.96 -16.74
C VAL A 29 -12.85 41.57 -18.21
N CYS A 30 -12.97 42.62 -19.03
CA CYS A 30 -13.31 42.64 -20.43
C CYS A 30 -12.33 41.88 -21.35
N GLY A 31 -12.91 41.06 -22.23
CA GLY A 31 -12.83 41.18 -23.69
C GLY A 31 -11.48 41.45 -24.36
N VAL A 32 -11.02 40.45 -25.13
CA VAL A 32 -10.34 40.68 -26.42
C VAL A 32 -10.88 39.68 -27.45
N SER A 33 -11.27 40.22 -28.60
CA SER A 33 -11.91 39.57 -29.75
C SER A 33 -10.88 39.07 -30.75
N ILE A 34 -10.96 37.82 -31.22
CA ILE A 34 -10.34 37.40 -32.49
C ILE A 34 -11.26 36.46 -33.30
N LYS A 35 -11.74 37.05 -34.40
CA LYS A 35 -12.25 36.55 -35.69
C LYS A 35 -12.41 35.04 -35.95
N ARG A 36 -13.65 34.68 -36.32
CA ARG A 36 -14.03 33.46 -37.05
C ARG A 36 -13.62 33.55 -38.53
N HIS A 37 -13.08 32.46 -39.08
CA HIS A 37 -13.14 32.19 -40.51
C HIS A 37 -13.81 30.83 -40.76
N HIS A 38 -14.89 30.87 -41.53
CA HIS A 38 -15.55 29.73 -42.16
C HIS A 38 -14.68 29.13 -43.27
N ARG A 39 -14.65 27.79 -43.34
CA ARG A 39 -14.54 27.06 -44.61
C ARG A 39 -15.23 25.70 -44.49
N GLU A 40 -16.36 25.57 -45.18
CA GLU A 40 -16.89 24.30 -45.71
C GLU A 40 -15.89 23.76 -46.77
N SER A 41 -15.83 22.51 -47.23
CA SER A 41 -16.67 21.30 -47.15
C SER A 41 -15.84 20.16 -47.81
N ASN A 42 -16.04 18.89 -47.43
CA ASN A 42 -16.38 17.80 -48.36
C ASN A 42 -16.39 16.42 -47.70
N HIS A 43 -17.47 15.70 -47.99
CA HIS A 43 -17.72 14.30 -47.67
C HIS A 43 -16.84 13.35 -48.50
N LEU A 44 -16.40 12.25 -47.89
CA LEU A 44 -16.38 10.92 -48.53
C LEU A 44 -16.46 9.82 -47.46
N LEU A 45 -17.42 8.93 -47.65
CA LEU A 45 -17.75 7.78 -46.83
C LEU A 45 -16.78 6.62 -47.11
N SER A 46 -16.26 5.97 -46.07
CA SER A 46 -15.99 4.52 -46.10
C SER A 46 -16.15 3.92 -44.71
N ARG A 47 -17.17 3.07 -44.58
CA ARG A 47 -17.40 2.18 -43.43
C ARG A 47 -16.43 1.00 -43.50
N THR A 48 -15.61 0.83 -42.47
CA THR A 48 -15.15 -0.49 -42.00
C THR A 48 -14.99 -0.41 -40.48
N SER A 49 -15.90 -1.07 -39.78
CA SER A 49 -15.98 -1.22 -38.33
C SER A 49 -15.15 -2.42 -37.87
N GLY A 50 -14.18 -2.17 -37.00
CA GLY A 50 -13.55 -3.15 -36.11
C GLY A 50 -13.19 -2.44 -34.80
N PRO A 51 -13.19 -3.12 -33.64
CA PRO A 51 -12.88 -2.47 -32.37
C PRO A 51 -11.42 -2.03 -32.39
N SER A 52 -11.19 -0.71 -32.36
CA SER A 52 -9.86 -0.15 -32.22
C SER A 52 -9.31 -0.53 -30.86
N LEU A 53 -8.27 -1.37 -30.84
CA LEU A 53 -7.36 -1.50 -29.72
C LEU A 53 -6.96 -0.09 -29.27
N GLY A 54 -7.32 0.24 -28.03
CA GLY A 54 -7.07 1.55 -27.45
C GLY A 54 -5.60 1.93 -27.59
N PHE A 55 -5.40 3.18 -27.99
CA PHE A 55 -4.12 3.86 -28.13
C PHE A 55 -3.25 3.60 -26.87
N VAL A 56 -2.18 2.81 -27.02
CA VAL A 56 -1.12 2.74 -26.00
C VAL A 56 -0.46 4.12 -25.99
N PRO A 57 -0.50 4.89 -24.89
CA PRO A 57 0.10 6.21 -24.87
C PRO A 57 1.59 6.09 -25.17
N THR A 58 2.04 6.71 -26.26
CA THR A 58 3.47 6.92 -26.50
C THR A 58 4.07 7.72 -25.34
N ARG A 59 5.25 7.28 -24.88
CA ARG A 59 6.07 7.82 -23.77
C ARG A 59 6.48 9.29 -24.00
N THR A 60 5.54 10.23 -23.93
CA THR A 60 5.84 11.66 -24.16
C THR A 60 5.75 12.55 -22.93
N ASP A 61 5.42 12.02 -21.75
CA ASP A 61 5.58 12.78 -20.51
C ASP A 61 5.88 11.86 -19.32
N ALA A 62 7.14 11.83 -18.87
CA ALA A 62 7.56 11.05 -17.72
C ALA A 62 6.76 11.40 -16.46
N SER A 63 6.25 12.65 -16.36
CA SER A 63 5.40 13.09 -15.26
C SER A 63 4.01 12.45 -15.29
N GLN A 64 3.43 12.25 -16.48
CA GLN A 64 2.13 11.61 -16.65
C GLN A 64 2.20 10.09 -16.45
N PHE A 65 3.32 9.47 -16.86
CA PHE A 65 3.60 8.05 -16.60
C PHE A 65 3.60 7.72 -15.09
N LEU A 66 4.13 8.63 -14.26
CA LEU A 66 4.27 8.45 -12.81
C LEU A 66 2.99 8.77 -12.02
N ARG A 67 2.13 9.67 -12.53
CA ARG A 67 0.99 10.20 -11.76
C ARG A 67 -0.37 9.62 -12.17
N GLY A 68 -0.45 8.93 -13.30
CA GLY A 68 -1.73 8.57 -13.92
C GLY A 68 -2.37 9.77 -14.63
N ASP A 69 -3.46 9.52 -15.35
CA ASP A 69 -4.25 10.58 -15.98
C ASP A 69 -5.18 11.30 -14.99
N CYS A 70 -5.85 12.36 -15.45
CA CYS A 70 -6.78 13.14 -14.63
C CYS A 70 -8.02 12.37 -14.14
N ASN A 71 -8.24 11.14 -14.63
CA ASN A 71 -9.31 10.25 -14.18
C ASN A 71 -8.81 9.18 -13.20
N GLY A 72 -7.55 9.28 -12.77
CA GLY A 72 -6.93 8.29 -11.89
C GLY A 72 -6.65 6.97 -12.59
N LYS A 73 -6.36 7.00 -13.89
CA LYS A 73 -5.99 5.81 -14.66
C LYS A 73 -4.49 5.76 -14.99
N PHE A 74 -3.95 4.55 -14.97
CA PHE A 74 -2.61 4.23 -15.45
C PHE A 74 -2.77 3.33 -16.69
N GLY A 75 -2.67 3.92 -17.88
CA GLY A 75 -3.10 3.24 -19.10
C GLY A 75 -4.59 2.85 -19.00
N ARG A 76 -4.90 1.56 -19.07
CA ARG A 76 -6.28 1.06 -18.90
C ARG A 76 -6.69 0.80 -17.45
N PHE A 77 -5.75 0.77 -16.51
CA PHE A 77 -6.01 0.39 -15.12
C PHE A 77 -6.42 1.60 -14.27
N GLY A 78 -7.13 1.37 -13.17
CA GLY A 78 -7.56 2.41 -12.21
C GLY A 78 -9.00 2.84 -12.41
N GLY A 79 -9.27 4.14 -12.30
CA GLY A 79 -10.61 4.72 -12.45
C GLY A 79 -11.49 4.66 -11.19
N LYS A 80 -12.78 4.99 -11.35
CA LYS A 80 -13.80 5.03 -10.29
C LYS A 80 -14.98 4.13 -10.67
N PHE A 81 -14.89 2.85 -10.37
CA PHE A 81 -15.95 1.86 -10.65
C PHE A 81 -16.83 1.65 -9.41
N VAL A 82 -17.51 2.70 -8.97
CA VAL A 82 -18.33 2.72 -7.76
C VAL A 82 -19.75 3.21 -8.05
N PRO A 83 -20.72 2.94 -7.15
CA PRO A 83 -22.04 3.56 -7.24
C PRO A 83 -21.96 5.10 -7.20
N GLU A 84 -22.88 5.76 -7.89
CA GLU A 84 -22.95 7.23 -7.99
C GLU A 84 -22.99 7.90 -6.61
N THR A 85 -23.58 7.24 -5.61
CA THR A 85 -23.68 7.74 -4.22
C THR A 85 -22.32 7.97 -3.55
N LEU A 86 -21.23 7.40 -4.07
CA LEU A 86 -19.87 7.60 -3.55
C LEU A 86 -19.08 8.68 -4.30
N MET A 87 -19.60 9.20 -5.42
CA MET A 87 -18.83 10.09 -6.30
C MET A 87 -18.53 11.44 -5.65
N SER A 88 -19.46 12.01 -4.87
CA SER A 88 -19.23 13.25 -4.13
C SER A 88 -18.13 13.08 -3.08
N CYS A 89 -18.19 12.04 -2.26
CA CYS A 89 -17.20 11.80 -1.21
C CYS A 89 -15.81 11.49 -1.78
N LEU A 90 -15.74 10.77 -2.91
CA LEU A 90 -14.46 10.57 -3.60
C LEU A 90 -13.93 11.87 -4.19
N LYS A 91 -14.79 12.79 -4.61
CA LYS A 91 -14.39 14.11 -5.11
C LYS A 91 -13.86 14.98 -3.99
N ASP A 92 -14.53 15.02 -2.85
CA ASP A 92 -14.07 15.76 -1.66
C ASP A 92 -12.72 15.22 -1.16
N LEU A 93 -12.56 13.90 -1.14
CA LEU A 93 -11.30 13.25 -0.81
C LEU A 93 -10.19 13.60 -1.80
N GLU A 94 -10.50 13.62 -3.10
CA GLU A 94 -9.55 13.98 -4.15
C GLU A 94 -9.09 15.43 -4.03
N ASP A 95 -10.01 16.35 -3.75
CA ASP A 95 -9.72 17.77 -3.59
C ASP A 95 -8.88 18.03 -2.34
N GLU A 96 -9.23 17.43 -1.20
CA GLU A 96 -8.42 17.54 0.01
C GLU A 96 -7.05 16.88 -0.17
N PHE A 97 -6.99 15.70 -0.81
CA PHE A 97 -5.71 15.05 -1.12
C PHE A 97 -4.80 15.97 -1.95
N HIS A 98 -5.30 16.56 -3.04
CA HIS A 98 -4.50 17.47 -3.84
C HIS A 98 -4.07 18.72 -3.08
N PHE A 99 -4.94 19.25 -2.21
CA PHE A 99 -4.62 20.38 -1.37
C PHE A 99 -3.45 20.07 -0.42
N VAL A 100 -3.54 18.96 0.33
CA VAL A 100 -2.53 18.62 1.36
C VAL A 100 -1.15 18.33 0.79
N LEU A 101 -1.03 17.95 -0.49
CA LEU A 101 0.27 17.79 -1.16
C LEU A 101 1.05 19.10 -1.27
N SER A 102 0.37 20.24 -1.27
CA SER A 102 0.98 21.58 -1.37
C SER A 102 0.85 22.40 -0.08
N ASP A 103 0.12 21.91 0.91
CA ASP A 103 -0.10 22.59 2.18
C ASP A 103 1.11 22.43 3.11
N HIS A 104 1.86 23.52 3.32
CA HIS A 104 3.07 23.54 4.15
C HIS A 104 2.80 23.04 5.57
N ASP A 105 1.71 23.47 6.19
CA ASP A 105 1.39 23.14 7.58
C ASP A 105 1.10 21.63 7.72
N PHE A 106 0.40 21.05 6.75
CA PHE A 106 0.17 19.60 6.71
C PHE A 106 1.47 18.82 6.52
N GLN A 107 2.32 19.25 5.59
CA GLN A 107 3.60 18.59 5.32
C GLN A 107 4.54 18.65 6.53
N GLU A 108 4.57 19.78 7.25
CA GLU A 108 5.35 19.92 8.48
C GLU A 108 4.81 19.03 9.61
N GLU A 109 3.49 18.99 9.81
CA GLU A 109 2.86 18.10 10.79
C GLU A 109 3.14 16.62 10.45
N LEU A 110 3.01 16.24 9.18
CA LEU A 110 3.26 14.88 8.72
C LEU A 110 4.73 14.50 8.87
N ALA A 111 5.66 15.37 8.47
CA ALA A 111 7.09 15.15 8.63
C ALA A 111 7.49 14.98 10.09
N THR A 112 6.96 15.82 10.97
CA THR A 112 7.15 15.72 12.43
C THR A 112 6.62 14.38 12.94
N ALA A 113 5.43 13.97 12.52
CA ALA A 113 4.83 12.72 12.98
C ALA A 113 5.55 11.47 12.41
N LEU A 114 6.01 11.51 11.16
CA LEU A 114 6.86 10.46 10.57
C LEU A 114 8.15 10.29 11.38
N LYS A 115 8.80 11.39 11.76
CA LYS A 115 10.04 11.36 12.53
C LYS A 115 9.81 10.94 13.98
N ASP A 116 9.01 11.69 14.73
CA ASP A 116 8.96 11.62 16.19
C ASP A 116 7.99 10.54 16.70
N TYR A 117 6.97 10.18 15.92
CA TYR A 117 5.98 9.17 16.31
C TYR A 117 6.20 7.83 15.61
N ILE A 118 6.47 7.82 14.30
CA ILE A 118 6.74 6.57 13.57
C ILE A 118 8.18 6.09 13.77
N GLY A 119 9.14 7.00 13.90
CA GLY A 119 10.56 6.68 14.05
C GLY A 119 11.34 6.69 12.73
N ARG A 120 10.89 7.46 11.73
CA ARG A 120 11.57 7.58 10.43
C ARG A 120 12.80 8.50 10.54
N GLU A 121 13.82 8.33 9.72
CA GLU A 121 13.93 7.38 8.60
C GLU A 121 14.29 5.96 9.04
N THR A 122 13.78 4.94 8.34
CA THR A 122 14.14 3.54 8.64
C THR A 122 15.51 3.22 8.04
N PRO A 123 16.36 2.41 8.70
CA PRO A 123 17.69 2.06 8.17
C PRO A 123 17.65 1.33 6.82
N LEU A 124 18.66 1.62 5.98
CA LEU A 124 19.07 0.76 4.86
C LEU A 124 20.24 -0.11 5.35
N TYR A 125 19.92 -1.31 5.80
CA TYR A 125 20.81 -2.19 6.54
C TYR A 125 21.57 -3.14 5.60
N PHE A 126 22.90 -3.17 5.67
CA PHE A 126 23.70 -4.17 4.96
C PHE A 126 23.60 -5.54 5.66
N ALA A 127 22.99 -6.53 4.99
CA ALA A 127 22.83 -7.88 5.50
C ALA A 127 24.07 -8.71 5.16
N GLY A 128 25.14 -8.52 5.94
CA GLY A 128 26.45 -9.10 5.65
C GLY A 128 26.48 -10.62 5.67
N ARG A 129 25.84 -11.27 6.65
CA ARG A 129 25.84 -12.75 6.75
C ARG A 129 24.96 -13.38 5.68
N LEU A 130 23.86 -12.73 5.31
CA LEU A 130 23.01 -13.12 4.19
C LEU A 130 23.76 -12.95 2.86
N THR A 131 24.46 -11.83 2.68
CA THR A 131 25.31 -11.57 1.51
C THR A 131 26.36 -12.68 1.35
N GLU A 132 27.11 -12.99 2.40
CA GLU A 132 28.09 -14.07 2.37
C GLU A 132 27.47 -15.44 2.09
N HIS A 133 26.28 -15.72 2.64
CA HIS A 133 25.57 -16.96 2.34
C HIS A 133 25.32 -17.13 0.83
N TYR A 134 24.83 -16.09 0.16
CA TYR A 134 24.55 -16.15 -1.27
C TYR A 134 25.81 -16.16 -2.15
N LYS A 135 26.86 -15.40 -1.78
CA LYS A 135 28.16 -15.46 -2.47
C LYS A 135 28.76 -16.87 -2.41
N ASN A 136 28.66 -17.54 -1.25
CA ASN A 136 29.12 -18.92 -1.11
C ASN A 136 28.30 -19.93 -1.94
N LEU A 137 26.97 -19.79 -2.00
CA LEU A 137 26.11 -20.66 -2.80
C LEU A 137 26.39 -20.56 -4.31
N ALA A 138 26.75 -19.37 -4.80
CA ALA A 138 27.12 -19.16 -6.19
C ALA A 138 28.50 -19.76 -6.56
N GLY A 139 29.22 -20.36 -5.61
CA GLY A 139 30.57 -20.89 -5.81
C GLY A 139 31.62 -19.79 -6.00
N THR A 140 31.25 -18.54 -5.73
CA THR A 140 32.05 -17.34 -5.94
C THR A 140 32.54 -16.84 -4.58
N ILE A 141 33.67 -17.37 -4.11
CA ILE A 141 34.26 -16.96 -2.82
C ILE A 141 34.55 -15.45 -2.87
N GLY A 142 33.81 -14.67 -2.07
CA GLY A 142 33.97 -13.22 -1.94
C GLY A 142 33.48 -12.37 -3.12
N SER A 143 32.85 -12.97 -4.14
CA SER A 143 32.27 -12.25 -5.29
C SER A 143 30.77 -12.55 -5.41
N GLY A 144 29.99 -11.55 -5.80
CA GLY A 144 28.54 -11.58 -5.94
C GLY A 144 27.88 -10.26 -5.51
N PRO A 145 26.54 -10.18 -5.56
CA PRO A 145 25.82 -8.98 -5.16
C PRO A 145 25.92 -8.72 -3.66
N ASP A 146 25.77 -7.46 -3.26
CA ASP A 146 25.60 -7.02 -1.88
C ASP A 146 24.13 -6.81 -1.57
N ILE A 147 23.67 -7.40 -0.47
CA ILE A 147 22.24 -7.41 -0.10
C ILE A 147 21.99 -6.43 1.05
N TYR A 148 21.05 -5.53 0.81
CA TYR A 148 20.58 -4.55 1.78
C TYR A 148 19.10 -4.75 2.07
N LEU A 149 18.70 -4.49 3.32
CA LEU A 149 17.32 -4.53 3.77
C LEU A 149 16.84 -3.11 4.06
N LYS A 150 15.75 -2.69 3.42
CA LYS A 150 15.02 -1.48 3.84
C LYS A 150 14.12 -1.85 5.02
N ARG A 151 14.45 -1.36 6.21
CA ARG A 151 13.95 -1.86 7.51
C ARG A 151 12.60 -1.29 7.94
N GLU A 152 11.57 -1.45 7.12
CA GLU A 152 10.20 -1.02 7.47
C GLU A 152 9.57 -1.83 8.62
N ASP A 153 10.18 -2.96 9.00
CA ASP A 153 9.89 -3.74 10.19
C ASP A 153 10.15 -2.99 11.51
N LEU A 154 10.98 -1.95 11.48
CA LEU A 154 11.33 -1.13 12.65
C LEU A 154 10.38 0.05 12.88
N ASN A 155 9.44 0.31 11.97
CA ASN A 155 8.46 1.36 12.16
C ASN A 155 7.62 1.12 13.42
N HIS A 156 7.07 2.19 14.01
CA HIS A 156 5.97 2.06 14.96
C HIS A 156 4.85 1.18 14.38
N CYS A 157 4.21 0.37 15.23
CA CYS A 157 3.29 -0.72 14.86
C CYS A 157 3.93 -1.91 14.09
N GLY A 158 5.19 -1.84 13.68
CA GLY A 158 5.96 -2.97 13.14
C GLY A 158 5.84 -3.22 11.64
N SER A 159 5.30 -2.28 10.85
CA SER A 159 5.26 -2.40 9.39
C SER A 159 5.11 -1.06 8.67
N HIS A 160 5.31 -1.07 7.35
CA HIS A 160 5.09 0.08 6.46
C HIS A 160 3.66 0.66 6.49
N LYS A 161 2.65 -0.06 7.04
CA LYS A 161 1.25 0.37 7.01
C LYS A 161 1.00 1.68 7.78
N ILE A 162 1.80 1.97 8.80
CA ILE A 162 1.64 3.17 9.63
C ILE A 162 1.86 4.48 8.85
N ASN A 163 2.73 4.48 7.83
CA ASN A 163 3.00 5.65 6.99
C ASN A 163 1.69 6.18 6.37
N ASN A 164 0.93 5.27 5.77
CA ASN A 164 -0.34 5.56 5.12
C ASN A 164 -1.46 5.82 6.14
N ALA A 165 -1.55 5.03 7.20
CA ALA A 165 -2.63 5.14 8.18
C ALA A 165 -2.60 6.50 8.89
N LEU A 166 -1.41 6.98 9.27
CA LEU A 166 -1.27 8.27 9.92
C LEU A 166 -1.67 9.43 9.01
N ALA A 167 -1.14 9.46 7.78
CA ALA A 167 -1.43 10.53 6.82
C ALA A 167 -2.93 10.60 6.47
N GLN A 168 -3.57 9.44 6.23
CA GLN A 168 -5.01 9.41 5.95
C GLN A 168 -5.86 9.78 7.17
N ALA A 169 -5.47 9.41 8.39
CA ALA A 169 -6.20 9.83 9.58
C ALA A 169 -6.08 11.35 9.81
N MET A 170 -4.94 11.96 9.44
CA MET A 170 -4.80 13.43 9.43
C MET A 170 -5.74 14.07 8.40
N ILE A 171 -5.87 13.49 7.20
CA ILE A 171 -6.86 13.93 6.20
C ILE A 171 -8.29 13.80 6.75
N ALA A 172 -8.64 12.66 7.35
CA ALA A 172 -9.96 12.43 7.92
C ALA A 172 -10.34 13.53 8.94
N ARG A 173 -9.39 13.89 9.82
CA ARG A 173 -9.57 14.98 10.79
C ARG A 173 -9.81 16.34 10.11
N ARG A 174 -9.11 16.62 8.99
CA ARG A 174 -9.26 17.88 8.24
C ARG A 174 -10.58 17.97 7.48
N LEU A 175 -11.04 16.85 6.94
CA LEU A 175 -12.38 16.71 6.36
C LEU A 175 -13.49 16.85 7.42
N GLY A 176 -13.15 16.96 8.71
CA GLY A 176 -14.12 17.12 9.79
C GLY A 176 -14.76 15.80 10.23
N CYS A 177 -14.28 14.66 9.75
CA CYS A 177 -14.76 13.35 10.19
C CYS A 177 -14.32 13.08 11.62
N SER A 178 -15.25 12.67 12.50
CA SER A 178 -14.92 12.23 13.86
C SER A 178 -14.68 10.73 13.97
N ARG A 179 -15.00 9.96 12.92
CA ARG A 179 -14.95 8.51 12.91
C ARG A 179 -14.22 7.96 11.68
N VAL A 180 -13.43 6.92 11.89
CA VAL A 180 -12.70 6.17 10.87
C VAL A 180 -13.15 4.71 10.88
N VAL A 181 -13.36 4.16 9.68
CA VAL A 181 -13.60 2.74 9.47
C VAL A 181 -12.53 2.13 8.57
N ALA A 182 -12.12 0.91 8.87
CA ALA A 182 -11.17 0.15 8.07
C ALA A 182 -11.51 -1.34 8.06
N ALA A 183 -10.98 -2.08 7.10
CA ALA A 183 -11.02 -3.53 7.06
C ALA A 183 -9.61 -4.12 7.11
N THR A 184 -9.43 -5.26 7.78
CA THR A 184 -8.12 -5.91 7.91
C THR A 184 -8.22 -7.43 7.82
N GLY A 185 -7.23 -8.07 7.21
CA GLY A 185 -7.03 -9.52 7.22
C GLY A 185 -5.96 -9.86 8.26
N ALA A 186 -4.68 -9.73 7.91
CA ALA A 186 -3.53 -9.98 8.80
C ALA A 186 -3.48 -9.12 10.08
N GLY A 187 -4.38 -8.15 10.28
CA GLY A 187 -4.43 -7.30 11.47
C GLY A 187 -3.53 -6.06 11.42
N GLN A 188 -2.42 -6.09 10.69
CA GLN A 188 -1.44 -4.98 10.65
C GLN A 188 -2.03 -3.63 10.22
N HIS A 189 -2.89 -3.61 9.19
CA HIS A 189 -3.59 -2.39 8.78
C HIS A 189 -4.53 -1.86 9.87
N GLY A 190 -5.24 -2.77 10.53
CA GLY A 190 -6.13 -2.44 11.64
C GLY A 190 -5.37 -1.85 12.83
N VAL A 191 -4.22 -2.43 13.20
CA VAL A 191 -3.36 -1.91 14.28
C VAL A 191 -2.83 -0.51 13.92
N ALA A 192 -2.32 -0.31 12.71
CA ALA A 192 -1.85 0.98 12.25
C ALA A 192 -2.96 2.05 12.25
N THR A 193 -4.15 1.68 11.79
CA THR A 193 -5.34 2.56 11.78
C THR A 193 -5.77 2.91 13.21
N ALA A 194 -5.84 1.92 14.11
CA ALA A 194 -6.16 2.14 15.52
C ALA A 194 -5.17 3.09 16.20
N ALA A 195 -3.87 2.91 15.97
CA ALA A 195 -2.83 3.77 16.53
C ALA A 195 -2.94 5.22 16.04
N ALA A 196 -3.11 5.40 14.72
CA ALA A 196 -3.30 6.71 14.12
C ALA A 196 -4.56 7.42 14.66
N CYS A 197 -5.67 6.70 14.76
CA CYS A 197 -6.93 7.25 15.30
C CYS A 197 -6.81 7.61 16.77
N ALA A 198 -6.20 6.76 17.60
CA ALA A 198 -5.96 7.04 19.01
C ALA A 198 -5.11 8.30 19.19
N LYS A 199 -4.04 8.47 18.41
CA LYS A 199 -3.19 9.67 18.42
C LYS A 199 -3.95 10.94 18.05
N LEU A 200 -4.88 10.85 17.11
CA LEU A 200 -5.62 11.99 16.56
C LEU A 200 -7.01 12.18 17.19
N SER A 201 -7.35 11.41 18.22
CA SER A 201 -8.65 11.45 18.91
C SER A 201 -9.83 11.22 17.96
N LEU A 202 -9.69 10.25 17.05
CA LEU A 202 -10.75 9.79 16.14
C LEU A 202 -11.33 8.46 16.65
N GLU A 203 -12.64 8.29 16.54
CA GLU A 203 -13.27 6.99 16.78
C GLU A 203 -12.83 5.99 15.71
N CYS A 204 -12.44 4.78 16.09
CA CYS A 204 -11.95 3.77 15.16
C CYS A 204 -12.81 2.50 15.21
N THR A 205 -13.35 2.09 14.06
CA THR A 205 -13.97 0.76 13.89
C THR A 205 -13.20 -0.04 12.86
N VAL A 206 -12.70 -1.21 13.24
CA VAL A 206 -12.01 -2.13 12.33
C VAL A 206 -12.88 -3.38 12.11
N PHE A 207 -13.20 -3.66 10.85
CA PHE A 207 -13.88 -4.88 10.43
C PHE A 207 -12.86 -5.96 10.11
N MET A 208 -13.09 -7.17 10.61
CA MET A 208 -12.17 -8.29 10.43
C MET A 208 -12.96 -9.60 10.30
N GLY A 209 -12.54 -10.47 9.38
CA GLY A 209 -13.17 -11.77 9.19
C GLY A 209 -13.06 -12.63 10.45
N SER A 210 -14.11 -13.36 10.81
CA SER A 210 -14.11 -14.21 12.01
C SER A 210 -12.96 -15.23 11.98
N THR A 211 -12.68 -15.80 10.80
CA THR A 211 -11.56 -16.73 10.59
C THR A 211 -10.18 -16.09 10.76
N ASP A 212 -10.05 -14.79 10.51
CA ASP A 212 -8.79 -14.05 10.66
C ASP A 212 -8.59 -13.60 12.12
N ILE A 213 -9.67 -13.29 12.85
CA ILE A 213 -9.62 -12.92 14.27
C ILE A 213 -8.97 -14.01 15.12
N GLU A 214 -9.30 -15.27 14.85
CA GLU A 214 -8.74 -16.42 15.56
C GLU A 214 -7.24 -16.57 15.30
N LYS A 215 -6.84 -16.45 14.03
CA LYS A 215 -5.44 -16.58 13.60
C LYS A 215 -4.55 -15.43 14.05
N GLN A 216 -5.12 -14.23 14.25
CA GLN A 216 -4.37 -12.99 14.47
C GLN A 216 -4.74 -12.34 15.82
N SER A 217 -4.87 -13.17 16.85
CA SER A 217 -5.33 -12.76 18.19
C SER A 217 -4.50 -11.61 18.81
N SER A 218 -3.18 -11.62 18.62
CA SER A 218 -2.27 -10.58 19.12
C SER A 218 -2.55 -9.19 18.51
N ASN A 219 -2.84 -9.13 17.22
CA ASN A 219 -3.21 -7.89 16.54
C ASN A 219 -4.60 -7.41 16.96
N VAL A 220 -5.56 -8.33 17.19
CA VAL A 220 -6.90 -8.00 17.70
C VAL A 220 -6.81 -7.37 19.09
N LEU A 221 -6.00 -7.94 19.99
CA LEU A 221 -5.75 -7.38 21.32
C LEU A 221 -5.09 -6.01 21.24
N SER A 222 -4.11 -5.84 20.34
CA SER A 222 -3.45 -4.55 20.12
C SER A 222 -4.43 -3.47 19.66
N MET A 223 -5.34 -3.79 18.72
CA MET A 223 -6.39 -2.86 18.28
C MET A 223 -7.31 -2.44 19.43
N LYS A 224 -7.74 -3.39 20.27
CA LYS A 224 -8.59 -3.10 21.44
C LYS A 224 -7.87 -2.25 22.49
N LEU A 225 -6.58 -2.49 22.73
CA LEU A 225 -5.76 -1.69 23.63
C LEU A 225 -5.65 -0.23 23.16
N LEU A 226 -5.58 -0.04 21.84
CA LEU A 226 -5.63 1.27 21.18
C LEU A 226 -7.05 1.84 21.08
N SER A 227 -8.00 1.29 21.84
CA SER A 227 -9.39 1.74 21.93
C SER A 227 -10.19 1.66 20.61
N ALA A 228 -9.74 0.88 19.64
CA ALA A 228 -10.51 0.59 18.44
C ALA A 228 -11.58 -0.48 18.69
N GLN A 229 -12.77 -0.27 18.12
CA GLN A 229 -13.81 -1.29 18.08
C GLN A 229 -13.51 -2.30 16.98
N VAL A 230 -13.22 -3.55 17.35
CA VAL A 230 -13.05 -4.64 16.37
C VAL A 230 -14.39 -5.35 16.16
N LYS A 231 -14.94 -5.28 14.95
CA LYS A 231 -16.18 -5.95 14.56
C LYS A 231 -15.88 -7.20 13.73
N ALA A 232 -16.29 -8.34 14.25
CA ALA A 232 -16.23 -9.61 13.53
C ALA A 232 -17.26 -9.61 12.38
N VAL A 233 -16.83 -10.06 11.21
CA VAL A 233 -17.69 -10.30 10.05
C VAL A 233 -17.58 -11.78 9.70
N GLU A 234 -18.71 -12.45 9.50
CA GLU A 234 -18.70 -13.83 9.06
C GLU A 234 -18.02 -13.94 7.69
N GLY A 235 -16.98 -14.78 7.61
CA GLY A 235 -16.23 -15.00 6.38
C GLY A 235 -14.79 -14.53 6.45
N THR A 236 -14.34 -13.90 5.37
CA THR A 236 -12.94 -13.59 5.05
C THR A 236 -12.70 -12.07 4.97
N PHE A 237 -11.46 -11.66 4.66
CA PHE A 237 -11.12 -10.27 4.37
C PHE A 237 -12.03 -9.59 3.32
N LYS A 238 -12.50 -10.33 2.31
CA LYS A 238 -13.46 -9.83 1.30
C LYS A 238 -14.76 -9.33 1.95
N ASP A 239 -15.28 -10.12 2.88
CA ASP A 239 -16.54 -9.86 3.57
C ASP A 239 -16.38 -8.67 4.51
N ALA A 240 -15.27 -8.64 5.27
CA ALA A 240 -14.90 -7.51 6.12
C ALA A 240 -14.73 -6.20 5.33
N SER A 241 -14.10 -6.25 4.16
CA SER A 241 -13.94 -5.09 3.28
C SER A 241 -15.27 -4.58 2.76
N SER A 242 -16.15 -5.49 2.33
CA SER A 242 -17.49 -5.15 1.86
C SER A 242 -18.32 -4.50 2.97
N GLU A 243 -18.22 -5.01 4.20
CA GLU A 243 -18.92 -4.45 5.36
C GLU A 243 -18.39 -3.07 5.77
N ALA A 244 -17.07 -2.86 5.74
CA ALA A 244 -16.48 -1.56 6.01
C ALA A 244 -16.96 -0.49 5.01
N ILE A 245 -17.01 -0.84 3.72
CA ILE A 245 -17.54 0.05 2.67
C ILE A 245 -19.03 0.32 2.89
N ARG A 246 -19.85 -0.69 3.21
CA ARG A 246 -21.27 -0.49 3.54
C ARG A 246 -21.44 0.44 4.74
N ASN A 247 -20.62 0.29 5.78
CA ASN A 247 -20.68 1.16 6.96
C ASN A 247 -20.32 2.60 6.64
N TRP A 248 -19.33 2.80 5.76
CA TRP A 248 -18.95 4.11 5.27
C TRP A 248 -20.07 4.76 4.46
N VAL A 249 -20.65 4.05 3.50
CA VAL A 249 -21.80 4.53 2.68
C VAL A 249 -22.98 4.95 3.54
N GLY A 250 -23.21 4.29 4.68
CA GLY A 250 -24.30 4.62 5.60
C GLY A 250 -24.11 5.92 6.39
N ASN A 251 -22.90 6.50 6.45
CA ASN A 251 -22.60 7.71 7.22
C ASN A 251 -21.43 8.51 6.63
N LEU A 252 -21.63 9.01 5.41
CA LEU A 252 -20.59 9.68 4.62
C LEU A 252 -20.14 11.02 5.22
N ASP A 253 -21.03 11.75 5.89
CA ASP A 253 -20.73 13.10 6.41
C ASP A 253 -19.75 13.09 7.59
N ASN A 254 -19.71 12.00 8.37
CA ASN A 254 -18.93 11.93 9.61
C ASN A 254 -17.91 10.78 9.64
N THR A 255 -17.95 9.87 8.65
CA THR A 255 -17.12 8.67 8.64
C THR A 255 -16.17 8.68 7.46
N TYR A 256 -14.89 8.41 7.75
CA TYR A 256 -13.85 8.24 6.74
C TYR A 256 -13.49 6.75 6.57
N TYR A 257 -13.50 6.25 5.34
CA TYR A 257 -12.96 4.92 5.03
C TYR A 257 -11.46 4.99 4.78
N LEU A 258 -10.67 4.42 5.69
CA LEU A 258 -9.22 4.42 5.59
C LEU A 258 -8.73 3.22 4.76
N SER A 259 -8.41 3.50 3.50
CA SER A 259 -7.87 2.50 2.58
C SER A 259 -6.49 2.03 3.03
N GLY A 260 -6.32 0.72 3.19
CA GLY A 260 -5.08 0.13 3.69
C GLY A 260 -4.04 -0.22 2.64
N THR A 261 -4.33 0.03 1.36
CA THR A 261 -3.43 -0.35 0.28
C THR A 261 -3.77 0.39 -1.02
N VAL A 262 -2.97 0.17 -2.06
CA VAL A 262 -3.01 0.86 -3.36
C VAL A 262 -4.10 0.31 -4.29
N VAL A 263 -5.22 -0.13 -3.73
CA VAL A 263 -6.40 -0.62 -4.49
C VAL A 263 -7.58 0.31 -4.19
N GLY A 264 -8.67 0.12 -4.93
CA GLY A 264 -9.86 0.91 -4.76
C GLY A 264 -10.00 2.03 -5.79
N PRO A 265 -11.12 2.76 -5.76
CA PRO A 265 -11.35 3.84 -6.69
C PRO A 265 -10.36 4.99 -6.46
N HIS A 266 -10.04 5.72 -7.54
CA HIS A 266 -9.37 7.02 -7.44
C HIS A 266 -10.09 7.93 -6.42
N PRO A 267 -9.38 8.64 -5.51
CA PRO A 267 -7.92 8.85 -5.46
C PRO A 267 -7.11 7.84 -4.62
N SER A 268 -7.74 6.79 -4.09
CA SER A 268 -7.13 5.94 -3.06
C SER A 268 -5.79 5.30 -3.48
N PRO A 269 -5.64 4.71 -4.69
CA PRO A 269 -4.36 4.13 -5.10
C PRO A 269 -3.19 5.12 -5.12
N ILE A 270 -3.41 6.30 -5.72
CA ILE A 270 -2.42 7.38 -5.86
C ILE A 270 -2.06 7.95 -4.49
N MET A 271 -3.06 8.19 -3.65
CA MET A 271 -2.87 8.71 -2.30
C MET A 271 -2.04 7.77 -1.43
N VAL A 272 -2.39 6.47 -1.41
CA VAL A 272 -1.66 5.48 -0.62
C VAL A 272 -0.22 5.35 -1.12
N ARG A 273 -0.02 5.35 -2.45
CA ARG A 273 1.32 5.30 -3.05
C ARG A 273 2.16 6.52 -2.68
N GLU A 274 1.57 7.73 -2.67
CA GLU A 274 2.26 8.93 -2.23
C GLU A 274 2.71 8.85 -0.78
N PHE A 275 1.84 8.41 0.14
CA PHE A 275 2.21 8.26 1.55
C PHE A 275 3.18 7.12 1.84
N GLN A 276 3.30 6.16 0.92
CA GLN A 276 4.32 5.11 0.99
C GLN A 276 5.63 5.50 0.28
N SER A 277 5.63 6.53 -0.57
CA SER A 277 6.81 6.95 -1.37
C SER A 277 8.01 7.36 -0.52
N VAL A 278 7.79 7.68 0.75
CA VAL A 278 8.85 7.94 1.74
C VAL A 278 9.85 6.78 1.79
N ILE A 279 9.42 5.54 1.59
CA ILE A 279 10.29 4.36 1.59
C ILE A 279 11.35 4.49 0.48
N GLY A 280 10.92 4.75 -0.76
CA GLY A 280 11.81 4.92 -1.90
C GLY A 280 12.70 6.18 -1.80
N LYS A 281 12.12 7.31 -1.35
CA LYS A 281 12.85 8.58 -1.14
C LYS A 281 14.02 8.40 -0.16
N GLU A 282 13.77 7.75 0.96
CA GLU A 282 14.81 7.42 1.94
C GLU A 282 15.83 6.43 1.38
N THR A 283 15.38 5.38 0.70
CA THR A 283 16.27 4.40 0.05
C THR A 283 17.24 5.07 -0.93
N ARG A 284 16.75 5.98 -1.79
CA ARG A 284 17.61 6.74 -2.73
C ARG A 284 18.65 7.57 -1.98
N ARG A 285 18.20 8.32 -0.96
CA ARG A 285 19.08 9.17 -0.15
C ARG A 285 20.17 8.34 0.54
N GLN A 286 19.79 7.21 1.13
CA GLN A 286 20.67 6.30 1.86
C GLN A 286 21.64 5.57 0.92
N ALA A 287 21.17 5.08 -0.24
CA ALA A 287 22.01 4.47 -1.27
C ALA A 287 23.10 5.44 -1.76
N ASN A 288 22.72 6.69 -2.04
CA ASN A 288 23.66 7.72 -2.46
C ASN A 288 24.70 8.03 -1.36
N GLN A 289 24.32 7.96 -0.08
CA GLN A 289 25.25 8.15 1.03
C GLN A 289 26.20 6.96 1.24
N LEU A 290 25.71 5.73 1.05
CA LEU A 290 26.47 4.51 1.31
C LEU A 290 27.45 4.17 0.17
N TRP A 291 27.05 4.38 -1.08
CA TRP A 291 27.85 4.00 -2.25
C TRP A 291 27.82 4.99 -3.41
N GLY A 292 27.30 6.21 -3.21
CA GLY A 292 27.39 7.29 -4.21
C GLY A 292 26.49 7.09 -5.45
N GLY A 293 25.47 6.24 -5.36
CA GLY A 293 24.61 5.94 -6.50
C GLY A 293 23.23 5.40 -6.12
N LYS A 294 22.62 4.69 -7.06
CA LYS A 294 21.33 4.00 -6.90
C LYS A 294 21.53 2.49 -6.75
N PRO A 295 20.53 1.75 -6.24
CA PRO A 295 20.54 0.28 -6.27
C PRO A 295 20.47 -0.24 -7.70
N ASP A 296 20.97 -1.44 -7.96
CA ASP A 296 20.78 -2.15 -9.23
C ASP A 296 19.43 -2.85 -9.28
N VAL A 297 18.98 -3.37 -8.13
CA VAL A 297 17.72 -4.13 -8.02
C VAL A 297 16.97 -3.77 -6.75
N LEU A 298 15.67 -3.51 -6.90
CA LEU A 298 14.72 -3.36 -5.80
C LEU A 298 13.78 -4.56 -5.76
N VAL A 299 13.64 -5.20 -4.61
CA VAL A 299 12.78 -6.38 -4.43
C VAL A 299 11.75 -6.12 -3.34
N ALA A 300 10.48 -6.41 -3.61
CA ALA A 300 9.39 -6.23 -2.66
C ALA A 300 8.28 -7.29 -2.84
N CYS A 301 7.61 -7.65 -1.74
CA CYS A 301 6.48 -8.58 -1.81
C CYS A 301 5.23 -7.86 -2.34
N VAL A 302 4.43 -8.56 -3.14
CA VAL A 302 3.24 -8.01 -3.79
C VAL A 302 2.03 -8.84 -3.39
N GLY A 303 1.25 -8.29 -2.45
CA GLY A 303 -0.16 -8.63 -2.31
C GLY A 303 -0.94 -7.68 -3.20
N SER A 304 -1.47 -6.61 -2.59
CA SER A 304 -2.05 -5.48 -3.35
C SER A 304 -1.01 -4.46 -3.85
N GLY A 305 0.19 -4.40 -3.23
CA GLY A 305 1.34 -3.65 -3.76
C GLY A 305 1.76 -2.36 -3.05
N SER A 306 1.19 -2.00 -1.88
CA SER A 306 1.50 -0.71 -1.22
C SER A 306 2.97 -0.53 -0.83
N ASN A 307 3.60 -1.56 -0.26
CA ASN A 307 5.03 -1.53 0.10
C ASN A 307 5.93 -1.52 -1.14
N ALA A 308 5.53 -2.26 -2.19
CA ALA A 308 6.26 -2.35 -3.44
C ALA A 308 6.26 -0.99 -4.15
N LEU A 309 5.10 -0.37 -4.34
CA LEU A 309 5.04 0.99 -4.90
C LEU A 309 5.75 2.01 -4.02
N GLY A 310 5.66 1.89 -2.69
CA GLY A 310 6.41 2.76 -1.80
C GLY A 310 7.92 2.73 -2.03
N LEU A 311 8.48 1.54 -2.26
CA LEU A 311 9.90 1.37 -2.59
C LEU A 311 10.21 1.75 -4.05
N PHE A 312 9.38 1.36 -5.00
CA PHE A 312 9.65 1.47 -6.43
C PHE A 312 9.44 2.87 -6.99
N HIS A 313 8.44 3.61 -6.50
CA HIS A 313 7.93 4.82 -7.15
C HIS A 313 9.03 5.84 -7.46
N GLU A 314 9.92 6.05 -6.50
CA GLU A 314 11.07 6.95 -6.62
C GLU A 314 12.02 6.57 -7.77
N PHE A 315 12.08 5.28 -8.15
CA PHE A 315 12.99 4.71 -9.14
C PHE A 315 12.31 4.33 -10.46
N VAL A 316 11.00 4.56 -10.62
CA VAL A 316 10.28 4.21 -11.85
C VAL A 316 10.87 4.90 -13.09
N GLY A 317 11.46 6.10 -12.94
CA GLY A 317 12.17 6.79 -14.03
C GLY A 317 13.60 6.29 -14.32
N ASP A 318 14.22 5.52 -13.42
CA ASP A 318 15.56 4.97 -13.60
C ASP A 318 15.48 3.62 -14.35
N GLU A 319 15.54 3.63 -15.68
CA GLU A 319 15.31 2.43 -16.51
C GLU A 319 16.33 1.28 -16.29
N ASP A 320 17.52 1.61 -15.79
CA ASP A 320 18.59 0.69 -15.41
C ASP A 320 18.40 0.06 -14.01
N VAL A 321 17.45 0.57 -13.21
CA VAL A 321 17.09 -0.05 -11.92
C VAL A 321 15.99 -1.08 -12.14
N ARG A 322 16.29 -2.34 -11.84
CA ARG A 322 15.32 -3.44 -11.92
C ARG A 322 14.33 -3.36 -10.75
N LEU A 323 13.03 -3.41 -11.06
CA LEU A 323 11.95 -3.40 -10.08
C LEU A 323 11.31 -4.77 -10.04
N VAL A 324 11.46 -5.50 -8.93
CA VAL A 324 11.10 -6.90 -8.80
C VAL A 324 10.02 -7.08 -7.74
N GLY A 325 8.80 -7.37 -8.18
CA GLY A 325 7.69 -7.75 -7.32
C GLY A 325 7.59 -9.27 -7.13
N VAL A 326 7.32 -9.74 -5.91
CA VAL A 326 7.16 -11.17 -5.62
C VAL A 326 5.79 -11.46 -5.03
N GLU A 327 4.97 -12.22 -5.75
CA GLU A 327 3.64 -12.66 -5.32
C GLU A 327 3.69 -14.01 -4.60
N ALA A 328 2.64 -14.30 -3.83
CA ALA A 328 2.51 -15.59 -3.15
C ALA A 328 1.96 -16.65 -4.11
N ALA A 329 2.78 -17.67 -4.41
CA ALA A 329 2.35 -18.88 -5.11
C ALA A 329 1.61 -19.87 -4.19
N GLY A 330 1.47 -19.57 -2.89
CA GLY A 330 0.77 -20.45 -1.93
C GLY A 330 1.34 -21.86 -1.94
N LEU A 331 0.49 -22.86 -2.20
CA LEU A 331 0.89 -24.27 -2.32
C LEU A 331 1.39 -24.66 -3.72
N GLY A 332 1.69 -23.68 -4.57
CA GLY A 332 2.06 -23.82 -5.97
C GLY A 332 0.96 -23.34 -6.91
N LEU A 333 1.33 -22.82 -8.09
CA LEU A 333 0.38 -22.26 -9.05
C LEU A 333 -0.65 -23.29 -9.54
N ASP A 334 -0.23 -24.52 -9.80
CA ASP A 334 -1.11 -25.60 -10.27
C ASP A 334 -2.09 -26.12 -9.21
N SER A 335 -1.91 -25.74 -7.94
CA SER A 335 -2.77 -26.20 -6.85
C SER A 335 -4.13 -25.50 -6.79
N GLY A 336 -4.28 -24.37 -7.50
CA GLY A 336 -5.41 -23.45 -7.35
C GLY A 336 -5.48 -22.74 -5.98
N LYS A 337 -4.47 -22.93 -5.12
CA LYS A 337 -4.34 -22.29 -3.79
C LYS A 337 -3.13 -21.38 -3.77
N HIS A 338 -3.28 -20.20 -4.36
CA HIS A 338 -2.25 -19.17 -4.44
C HIS A 338 -2.85 -17.76 -4.42
N SER A 339 -2.01 -16.73 -4.38
CA SER A 339 -2.38 -15.32 -4.53
C SER A 339 -1.58 -14.62 -5.63
N ALA A 340 -1.06 -15.38 -6.59
CA ALA A 340 -0.25 -14.91 -7.73
C ALA A 340 -1.08 -14.25 -8.84
N THR A 341 -1.67 -13.10 -8.51
CA THR A 341 -2.61 -12.35 -9.35
C THR A 341 -2.00 -11.90 -10.67
N LEU A 342 -0.78 -11.41 -10.66
CA LEU A 342 -0.06 -10.97 -11.85
C LEU A 342 0.49 -12.16 -12.65
N ALA A 343 0.76 -13.30 -12.02
CA ALA A 343 1.21 -14.49 -12.74
C ALA A 343 0.10 -15.14 -13.58
N VAL A 344 -1.10 -15.32 -13.02
CA VAL A 344 -2.17 -16.12 -13.65
C VAL A 344 -3.53 -15.45 -13.73
N GLY A 345 -3.68 -14.24 -13.19
CA GLY A 345 -4.96 -13.52 -13.19
C GLY A 345 -5.25 -12.77 -14.49
N ASP A 346 -6.49 -12.32 -14.59
CA ASP A 346 -7.04 -11.60 -15.74
C ASP A 346 -7.40 -10.16 -15.37
N VAL A 347 -7.57 -9.32 -16.39
CA VAL A 347 -8.03 -7.94 -16.18
C VAL A 347 -9.53 -7.92 -15.91
N GLY A 348 -9.94 -7.20 -14.87
CA GLY A 348 -11.35 -6.95 -14.59
C GLY A 348 -11.53 -5.82 -13.59
N VAL A 349 -12.75 -5.68 -13.09
CA VAL A 349 -13.13 -4.61 -12.16
C VAL A 349 -13.47 -5.22 -10.80
N TYR A 350 -12.72 -4.83 -9.78
CA TYR A 350 -12.96 -5.28 -8.42
C TYR A 350 -12.65 -4.16 -7.42
N HIS A 351 -13.46 -4.08 -6.36
CA HIS A 351 -13.31 -3.08 -5.29
C HIS A 351 -13.21 -1.62 -5.77
N GLY A 352 -13.75 -1.27 -6.94
CA GLY A 352 -13.83 0.11 -7.42
C GLY A 352 -12.76 0.55 -8.42
N SER A 353 -11.87 -0.36 -8.84
CA SER A 353 -10.86 -0.07 -9.87
C SER A 353 -10.74 -1.21 -10.88
N MET A 354 -10.29 -0.88 -12.11
CA MET A 354 -9.85 -1.88 -13.09
C MET A 354 -8.38 -2.27 -12.83
N SER A 355 -8.10 -3.56 -12.65
CA SER A 355 -6.75 -4.09 -12.42
C SER A 355 -6.66 -5.58 -12.81
N TYR A 356 -5.50 -6.21 -12.63
CA TYR A 356 -5.43 -7.67 -12.61
C TYR A 356 -6.09 -8.23 -11.35
N LEU A 357 -6.82 -9.33 -11.50
CA LEU A 357 -7.42 -10.09 -10.41
C LEU A 357 -7.57 -11.59 -10.75
N LEU A 358 -7.69 -12.42 -9.72
CA LEU A 358 -8.01 -13.83 -9.79
C LEU A 358 -9.53 -14.00 -9.91
N GLN A 359 -9.99 -14.48 -11.06
CA GLN A 359 -11.39 -14.75 -11.36
C GLN A 359 -11.54 -16.00 -12.22
N ASP A 360 -12.71 -16.62 -12.19
CA ASP A 360 -13.07 -17.69 -13.12
C ASP A 360 -13.57 -17.16 -14.47
N ASP A 361 -13.93 -18.07 -15.37
CA ASP A 361 -14.45 -17.78 -16.71
C ASP A 361 -15.79 -17.02 -16.70
N GLN A 362 -16.49 -17.04 -15.57
CA GLN A 362 -17.74 -16.30 -15.33
C GLN A 362 -17.51 -14.97 -14.59
N GLY A 363 -16.25 -14.59 -14.37
CA GLY A 363 -15.87 -13.37 -13.66
C GLY A 363 -16.12 -13.40 -12.15
N GLN A 364 -16.29 -14.59 -11.55
CA GLN A 364 -16.40 -14.73 -10.11
C GLN A 364 -15.02 -14.70 -9.46
N ILE A 365 -14.90 -13.93 -8.38
CA ILE A 365 -13.63 -13.74 -7.67
C ILE A 365 -13.20 -15.05 -7.01
N LEU A 366 -12.02 -15.54 -7.39
CA LEU A 366 -11.40 -16.72 -6.78
C LEU A 366 -10.85 -16.40 -5.39
N ARG A 367 -10.83 -17.41 -4.53
CA ARG A 367 -10.33 -17.26 -3.16
C ARG A 367 -8.79 -17.31 -3.17
N PRO A 368 -8.10 -16.25 -2.71
CA PRO A 368 -6.65 -16.25 -2.63
C PRO A 368 -6.17 -17.15 -1.47
N HIS A 369 -4.92 -17.60 -1.56
CA HIS A 369 -4.24 -18.33 -0.49
C HIS A 369 -2.74 -18.00 -0.40
N SER A 370 -2.24 -17.91 0.83
CA SER A 370 -0.83 -17.64 1.17
C SER A 370 -0.62 -17.81 2.68
N VAL A 371 0.53 -18.35 3.08
CA VAL A 371 0.94 -18.39 4.49
C VAL A 371 1.17 -16.98 5.04
N GLY A 372 1.59 -16.03 4.19
CA GLY A 372 1.60 -14.62 4.51
C GLY A 372 0.22 -14.02 4.30
N VAL A 373 -0.59 -13.91 5.36
CA VAL A 373 -1.99 -13.46 5.30
C VAL A 373 -2.14 -12.08 4.66
N GLY A 374 -1.15 -11.18 4.78
CA GLY A 374 -1.16 -9.88 4.12
C GLY A 374 -1.04 -9.92 2.60
N LEU A 375 -0.68 -11.08 2.02
CA LEU A 375 -0.66 -11.34 0.58
C LEU A 375 -1.93 -12.07 0.08
N GLU A 376 -2.81 -12.55 0.98
CA GLU A 376 -4.08 -13.22 0.62
C GLU A 376 -5.13 -12.22 0.10
N TYR A 377 -4.89 -11.67 -1.09
CA TYR A 377 -5.82 -10.76 -1.77
C TYR A 377 -5.91 -11.14 -3.26
N PRO A 378 -7.12 -11.24 -3.85
CA PRO A 378 -7.29 -11.75 -5.21
C PRO A 378 -7.05 -10.70 -6.29
N GLY A 379 -6.57 -9.50 -5.94
CA GLY A 379 -6.39 -8.40 -6.88
C GLY A 379 -5.04 -7.72 -6.65
N VAL A 380 -4.75 -6.70 -7.46
CA VAL A 380 -3.56 -5.87 -7.26
C VAL A 380 -3.85 -4.42 -7.60
N GLY A 381 -3.01 -3.50 -7.14
CA GLY A 381 -3.14 -2.08 -7.44
C GLY A 381 -3.07 -1.78 -8.95
N PRO A 382 -3.77 -0.74 -9.42
CA PRO A 382 -3.78 -0.40 -10.84
C PRO A 382 -2.41 0.07 -11.36
N GLU A 383 -1.63 0.80 -10.55
CA GLU A 383 -0.27 1.20 -10.93
C GLU A 383 0.67 -0.02 -11.02
N ILE A 384 0.53 -1.02 -10.15
CA ILE A 384 1.27 -2.29 -10.27
C ILE A 384 0.87 -3.04 -11.57
N SER A 385 -0.42 -3.10 -11.88
CA SER A 385 -0.92 -3.69 -13.13
C SER A 385 -0.32 -3.01 -14.37
N PHE A 386 -0.22 -1.68 -14.31
CA PHE A 386 0.39 -0.87 -15.36
C PHE A 386 1.91 -1.10 -15.47
N LEU A 387 2.63 -1.21 -14.35
CA LEU A 387 4.06 -1.51 -14.36
C LEU A 387 4.35 -2.92 -14.95
N LYS A 388 3.46 -3.89 -14.74
CA LYS A 388 3.52 -5.20 -15.42
C LYS A 388 3.29 -5.05 -16.92
N GLU A 389 2.19 -4.42 -17.31
CA GLU A 389 1.78 -4.31 -18.72
C GLU A 389 2.82 -3.56 -19.58
N THR A 390 3.47 -2.55 -19.00
CA THR A 390 4.52 -1.79 -19.68
C THR A 390 5.89 -2.45 -19.63
N GLY A 391 6.05 -3.54 -18.88
CA GLY A 391 7.33 -4.21 -18.65
C GLY A 391 8.31 -3.41 -17.79
N ARG A 392 7.86 -2.35 -17.11
CA ARG A 392 8.72 -1.53 -16.25
C ARG A 392 9.11 -2.26 -14.97
N ALA A 393 8.23 -3.12 -14.45
CA ALA A 393 8.54 -3.99 -13.32
C ALA A 393 8.38 -5.47 -13.73
N GLU A 394 9.23 -6.31 -13.15
CA GLU A 394 9.22 -7.76 -13.30
C GLU A 394 8.46 -8.37 -12.11
N PHE A 395 7.65 -9.39 -12.35
CA PHE A 395 6.87 -10.06 -11.31
C PHE A 395 7.16 -11.55 -11.31
N TYR A 396 7.51 -12.05 -10.14
CA TYR A 396 7.83 -13.46 -9.88
C TYR A 396 6.99 -13.96 -8.71
N THR A 397 7.15 -15.24 -8.37
CA THR A 397 6.40 -15.86 -7.28
C THR A 397 7.29 -16.63 -6.33
N ALA A 398 6.87 -16.69 -5.06
CA ALA A 398 7.42 -17.58 -4.04
C ALA A 398 6.29 -18.38 -3.38
N THR A 399 6.50 -19.68 -3.18
CA THR A 399 5.59 -20.58 -2.47
C THR A 399 5.67 -20.36 -0.97
N ASP A 400 4.68 -20.87 -0.24
CA ASP A 400 4.65 -20.81 1.22
C ASP A 400 5.89 -21.44 1.85
N GLN A 401 6.34 -22.57 1.29
CA GLN A 401 7.53 -23.27 1.77
C GLN A 401 8.81 -22.46 1.56
N GLU A 402 8.97 -21.85 0.38
CA GLU A 402 10.12 -20.95 0.09
C GLU A 402 10.12 -19.74 1.03
N ALA A 403 8.95 -19.14 1.28
CA ALA A 403 8.82 -18.00 2.21
C ALA A 403 9.16 -18.38 3.65
N ILE A 404 8.70 -19.54 4.15
CA ILE A 404 9.04 -20.02 5.50
C ILE A 404 10.55 -20.26 5.61
N GLN A 405 11.17 -20.87 4.59
CA GLN A 405 12.61 -21.11 4.56
C GLN A 405 13.41 -19.81 4.58
N ALA A 406 13.00 -18.80 3.81
CA ALA A 406 13.63 -17.48 3.79
C ALA A 406 13.49 -16.76 5.13
N CYS A 407 12.32 -16.87 5.78
CA CYS A 407 12.09 -16.34 7.13
C CYS A 407 13.08 -16.92 8.13
N MET A 408 13.23 -18.25 8.14
CA MET A 408 14.16 -18.95 9.01
C MET A 408 15.62 -18.61 8.69
N LEU A 409 15.96 -18.49 7.40
CA LEU A 409 17.31 -18.15 6.95
C LEU A 409 17.71 -16.76 7.46
N LEU A 410 16.88 -15.73 7.24
CA LEU A 410 17.17 -14.38 7.71
C LEU A 410 17.25 -14.34 9.24
N SER A 411 16.36 -15.06 9.93
CA SER A 411 16.37 -15.15 11.39
C SER A 411 17.67 -15.74 11.92
N ARG A 412 18.18 -16.82 11.32
CA ARG A 412 19.44 -17.46 11.72
C ARG A 412 20.68 -16.66 11.36
N LEU A 413 20.66 -16.00 10.20
CA LEU A 413 21.85 -15.31 9.70
C LEU A 413 21.98 -13.90 10.28
N GLU A 414 20.89 -13.15 10.37
CA GLU A 414 20.92 -11.73 10.74
C GLU A 414 20.20 -11.42 12.07
N GLY A 415 19.58 -12.40 12.71
CA GLY A 415 18.81 -12.17 13.94
C GLY A 415 17.56 -11.31 13.74
N ILE A 416 17.06 -11.25 12.50
CA ILE A 416 15.87 -10.49 12.12
C ILE A 416 14.77 -11.50 11.79
N ILE A 417 13.63 -11.41 12.48
CA ILE A 417 12.44 -12.22 12.18
C ILE A 417 11.54 -11.39 11.27
N PRO A 418 11.58 -11.59 9.93
CA PRO A 418 10.74 -10.84 9.02
C PRO A 418 9.30 -11.33 9.06
N ALA A 419 8.35 -10.46 8.71
CA ALA A 419 6.99 -10.89 8.45
C ALA A 419 6.96 -11.89 7.28
N LEU A 420 6.06 -12.88 7.32
CA LEU A 420 5.94 -13.87 6.25
C LEU A 420 5.67 -13.24 4.88
N GLU A 421 5.03 -12.06 4.83
CA GLU A 421 4.91 -11.28 3.61
C GLU A 421 6.28 -10.83 3.06
N ALA A 422 7.13 -10.22 3.90
CA ALA A 422 8.47 -9.81 3.50
C ALA A 422 9.36 -11.02 3.13
N SER A 423 9.13 -12.16 3.78
CA SER A 423 9.83 -13.41 3.49
C SER A 423 9.62 -13.91 2.07
N HIS A 424 8.50 -13.59 1.41
CA HIS A 424 8.31 -13.90 -0.02
C HIS A 424 9.31 -13.13 -0.90
N ALA A 425 9.56 -11.86 -0.60
CA ALA A 425 10.56 -11.08 -1.32
C ALA A 425 11.98 -11.64 -1.11
N LEU A 426 12.28 -12.04 0.13
CA LEU A 426 13.56 -12.65 0.50
C LEU A 426 13.75 -14.03 -0.15
N ALA A 427 12.70 -14.83 -0.28
CA ALA A 427 12.75 -16.14 -0.91
C ALA A 427 13.15 -16.09 -2.38
N PHE A 428 12.81 -15.02 -3.08
CA PHE A 428 13.20 -14.86 -4.48
C PHE A 428 14.72 -14.64 -4.66
N LEU A 429 15.46 -14.30 -3.61
CA LEU A 429 16.92 -14.11 -3.69
C LEU A 429 17.65 -15.37 -4.16
N ASP A 430 17.17 -16.57 -3.82
CA ASP A 430 17.71 -17.85 -4.31
C ASP A 430 17.75 -17.92 -5.84
N LYS A 431 16.75 -17.33 -6.50
CA LYS A 431 16.63 -17.31 -7.97
C LYS A 431 17.29 -16.06 -8.57
N LEU A 432 17.25 -14.95 -7.86
CA LEU A 432 17.75 -13.66 -8.34
C LEU A 432 19.27 -13.55 -8.28
N VAL A 433 19.90 -13.86 -7.15
CA VAL A 433 21.33 -13.62 -6.91
C VAL A 433 22.22 -14.28 -7.97
N PRO A 434 22.00 -15.55 -8.39
CA PRO A 434 22.81 -16.18 -9.44
C PRO A 434 22.77 -15.47 -10.79
N THR A 435 21.81 -14.57 -11.02
CA THR A 435 21.66 -13.81 -12.28
C THR A 435 22.38 -12.47 -12.27
N LEU A 436 22.93 -12.05 -11.12
CA LEU A 436 23.51 -10.73 -10.94
C LEU A 436 25.03 -10.75 -11.07
N HIS A 437 25.57 -9.61 -11.49
CA HIS A 437 27.01 -9.40 -11.56
C HIS A 437 27.60 -9.14 -10.16
N ASP A 438 28.91 -9.34 -10.03
CA ASP A 438 29.66 -9.03 -8.82
C ASP A 438 29.54 -7.53 -8.45
N GLY A 439 29.30 -7.24 -7.17
CA GLY A 439 29.17 -5.87 -6.68
C GLY A 439 27.79 -5.21 -6.88
N ALA A 440 26.84 -5.88 -7.55
CA ALA A 440 25.48 -5.37 -7.72
C ALA A 440 24.80 -5.11 -6.36
N LYS A 441 24.09 -3.99 -6.22
CA LYS A 441 23.41 -3.55 -5.00
C LYS A 441 21.94 -3.95 -5.04
N VAL A 442 21.58 -4.95 -4.25
CA VAL A 442 20.21 -5.45 -4.12
C VAL A 442 19.58 -4.89 -2.85
N VAL A 443 18.44 -4.20 -2.98
CA VAL A 443 17.67 -3.72 -1.83
C VAL A 443 16.35 -4.49 -1.75
N VAL A 444 16.14 -5.20 -0.63
CA VAL A 444 14.91 -5.91 -0.33
C VAL A 444 14.08 -5.13 0.68
N ASN A 445 12.79 -4.91 0.41
CA ASN A 445 11.90 -4.28 1.36
C ASN A 445 11.50 -5.26 2.48
N CYS A 446 12.05 -5.06 3.69
CA CYS A 446 11.62 -5.79 4.88
C CYS A 446 10.36 -5.12 5.42
N SER A 447 9.23 -5.38 4.75
CA SER A 447 7.99 -4.58 4.83
C SER A 447 7.27 -4.62 6.20
N GLY A 448 7.66 -5.54 7.08
CA GLY A 448 7.14 -5.69 8.44
C GLY A 448 7.90 -6.76 9.24
N ARG A 449 7.70 -6.75 10.56
CA ARG A 449 8.28 -7.74 11.49
C ARG A 449 7.39 -8.97 11.69
N GLY A 450 8.01 -10.12 11.97
CA GLY A 450 7.35 -11.42 12.02
C GLY A 450 6.83 -11.85 13.39
N ASP A 451 6.79 -10.97 14.40
CA ASP A 451 6.24 -11.32 15.72
C ASP A 451 4.80 -11.87 15.63
N LYS A 452 4.01 -11.34 14.69
CA LYS A 452 2.63 -11.79 14.42
C LYS A 452 2.55 -13.19 13.83
N ASP A 453 3.64 -13.68 13.23
CA ASP A 453 3.68 -14.91 12.45
C ASP A 453 4.26 -16.10 13.24
N LEU A 454 4.71 -15.89 14.48
CA LEU A 454 5.33 -16.93 15.31
C LEU A 454 4.42 -18.14 15.49
N ASP A 455 3.14 -17.95 15.80
CA ASP A 455 2.19 -19.06 15.96
C ASP A 455 2.01 -19.84 14.65
N THR A 456 2.03 -19.15 13.51
CA THR A 456 1.95 -19.78 12.19
C THR A 456 3.22 -20.59 11.90
N LEU A 457 4.40 -20.06 12.20
CA LEU A 457 5.67 -20.78 12.06
C LEU A 457 5.69 -22.05 12.93
N ILE A 458 5.17 -21.98 14.16
CA ILE A 458 5.04 -23.14 15.06
C ILE A 458 4.13 -24.21 14.45
N GLN A 459 2.96 -23.82 13.93
CA GLN A 459 2.00 -24.71 13.29
C GLN A 459 2.55 -25.38 12.03
N GLN A 460 3.41 -24.68 11.29
CA GLN A 460 4.10 -25.20 10.10
C GLN A 460 5.32 -26.08 10.43
N GLY A 461 5.49 -26.47 11.70
CA GLY A 461 6.50 -27.44 12.12
C GLY A 461 7.91 -26.87 12.25
N VAL A 462 8.10 -25.55 12.17
CA VAL A 462 9.44 -24.91 12.25
C VAL A 462 10.16 -25.29 13.55
N LEU A 463 9.46 -25.38 14.68
CA LEU A 463 10.06 -25.81 15.95
C LEU A 463 10.55 -27.26 15.94
N SER A 464 9.88 -28.18 15.22
CA SER A 464 10.35 -29.57 15.11
C SER A 464 11.67 -29.71 14.34
N SER A 465 12.05 -28.68 13.58
CA SER A 465 13.34 -28.59 12.88
C SER A 465 14.43 -27.83 13.66
N LEU A 466 14.08 -27.22 14.79
CA LEU A 466 14.96 -26.39 15.62
C LEU A 466 15.35 -27.06 16.95
N CYS A 467 14.68 -28.14 17.36
CA CYS A 467 14.92 -28.89 18.59
C CYS A 467 15.57 -30.26 18.34
#